data_AF-A0A821Q5B7-F1
#
_entry.id   AF-A0A821Q5B7-F1
#
_cell.length_a   1.000
_cell.length_b   1.000
_cell.length_c   1.000
_cell.angle_alpha   90.00
_cell.angle_beta   90.00
_cell.angle_gamma   90.00
#
_symmetry.space_group_name_H-M   'P 1'
#
loop_
_entity.id
_entity.type
_entity.pdbx_description
1 polymer ?
#
loop_
_entity_poly.entity_id
_entity_poly.type
_entity_poly.pdbx_seq_one_letter_code
_entity_poly.pdbx_strand_id
1 'polypeptide(L)'
;AILCAYICHKFLAPIKSLSSIEQFSIEEFFSLVQQFFSTFAHFNWSADALRLYPKSYKPKTLVGRSLAHNRGSMRIISPSAPFNNTGRSTINSTRDLISEGLERVLQLLTTINTITSEDKWNALKQILELSHEFPSEKVKSILRLTLSSENGQELDEWIGWTKSRLGHFLNDCEEECHLSIQTQNSIEYRSNNIEGFYAIGFQLDPQSLNRNRKFFDCLKKFLNQFNLCPNRTDSMKISQDVISVHDWKLERTQPKPQRLRK
;
A
#
# COMPACT_ATOMS: atom_id res chain seq x y z
N ALA A 1 1.38 -3.65 13.52
CA ALA A 1 0.18 -4.48 13.69
C ALA A 1 0.43 -5.98 13.48
N ILE A 2 0.78 -6.47 12.28
CA ILE A 2 1.05 -7.91 12.02
C ILE A 2 2.31 -8.40 12.76
N LEU A 3 3.39 -7.60 12.77
CA LEU A 3 4.57 -7.80 13.61
C LEU A 3 4.21 -7.93 15.09
N CYS A 4 3.43 -6.99 15.63
CA CYS A 4 2.95 -7.06 17.00
C CYS A 4 2.09 -8.31 17.24
N ALA A 5 1.16 -8.66 16.34
CA ALA A 5 0.31 -9.84 16.49
C ALA A 5 1.11 -11.16 16.42
N TYR A 6 2.14 -11.23 15.58
CA TYR A 6 3.04 -12.39 15.49
C TYR A 6 3.95 -12.49 16.71
N ILE A 7 4.52 -11.37 17.20
CA ILE A 7 5.24 -11.32 18.48
C ILE A 7 4.31 -11.77 19.63
N CYS A 8 3.09 -11.22 19.70
CA CYS A 8 2.09 -11.62 20.69
C CYS A 8 1.74 -13.10 20.62
N HIS A 9 1.47 -13.63 19.43
CA HIS A 9 0.99 -15.00 19.27
C HIS A 9 2.09 -16.05 19.42
N LYS A 10 3.29 -15.78 18.90
CA LYS A 10 4.40 -16.74 18.88
C LYS A 10 5.24 -16.69 20.16
N PHE A 11 5.28 -15.54 20.85
CA PHE A 11 6.18 -15.32 21.99
C PHE A 11 5.53 -14.74 23.25
N LEU A 12 4.31 -14.17 23.18
CA LEU A 12 3.54 -13.85 24.40
C LEU A 12 2.51 -14.94 24.76
N ALA A 13 2.25 -15.93 23.91
CA ALA A 13 1.47 -17.12 24.30
C ALA A 13 2.13 -17.98 25.41
N PRO A 14 3.47 -18.06 25.55
CA PRO A 14 4.12 -18.65 26.72
C PRO A 14 4.11 -17.75 27.97
N ILE A 15 3.67 -16.48 27.87
CA ILE A 15 3.62 -15.56 29.02
C ILE A 15 2.43 -15.94 29.91
N LYS A 16 2.73 -16.70 30.96
CA LYS A 16 1.76 -17.12 31.98
C LYS A 16 1.38 -16.00 32.96
N SER A 17 2.07 -14.86 32.93
CA SER A 17 1.89 -13.72 33.85
C SER A 17 2.49 -12.42 33.30
N LEU A 18 1.83 -11.28 33.52
CA LEU A 18 2.33 -9.92 33.21
C LEU A 18 3.73 -9.64 33.77
N SER A 19 4.13 -10.30 34.88
CA SER A 19 5.47 -10.20 35.47
C SER A 19 6.61 -10.72 34.58
N SER A 20 6.30 -11.51 33.54
CA SER A 20 7.31 -11.99 32.58
C SER A 20 7.62 -11.02 31.44
N ILE A 21 6.81 -9.96 31.28
CA ILE A 21 7.08 -8.86 30.33
C ILE A 21 8.22 -7.97 30.85
N GLU A 22 8.40 -7.88 32.17
CA GLU A 22 9.48 -7.09 32.80
C GLU A 22 10.89 -7.66 32.56
N GLN A 23 11.00 -8.89 32.05
CA GLN A 23 12.27 -9.57 31.75
C GLN A 23 12.65 -9.53 30.28
N PHE A 24 11.83 -8.92 29.42
CA PHE A 24 12.07 -8.89 27.98
C PHE A 24 13.24 -7.96 27.64
N SER A 25 14.35 -8.56 27.23
CA SER A 25 15.57 -7.81 26.93
C SER A 25 15.53 -7.18 25.53
N ILE A 26 16.38 -6.17 25.33
CA ILE A 26 16.57 -5.52 24.03
C ILE A 26 17.10 -6.52 22.98
N GLU A 27 17.92 -7.49 23.38
CA GLU A 27 18.46 -8.51 22.49
C GLU A 27 17.36 -9.46 21.99
N GLU A 28 16.45 -9.86 22.88
CA GLU A 28 15.27 -10.66 22.53
C GLU A 28 14.36 -9.90 21.56
N PHE A 29 14.17 -8.59 21.77
CA PHE A 29 13.43 -7.75 20.83
C PHE A 29 14.04 -7.76 19.43
N PHE A 30 15.35 -7.52 19.30
CA PHE A 30 16.01 -7.50 17.98
C PHE A 30 15.99 -8.85 17.29
N SER A 31 16.18 -9.94 18.05
CA SER A 31 16.04 -11.31 17.54
C SER A 31 14.64 -11.56 16.95
N LEU A 32 13.60 -11.06 17.62
CA LEU A 32 12.22 -11.16 17.14
C LEU A 32 11.96 -10.34 15.89
N VAL A 33 12.48 -9.12 15.84
CA VAL A 33 12.41 -8.26 14.67
C VAL A 33 13.06 -8.95 13.47
N GLN A 34 14.28 -9.49 13.64
CA GLN A 34 14.98 -10.22 12.59
C GLN A 34 14.20 -11.46 12.15
N GLN A 35 13.65 -12.23 13.08
CA GLN A 35 12.84 -13.40 12.74
C GLN A 35 11.56 -13.02 11.99
N PHE A 36 10.90 -11.91 12.34
CA PHE A 36 9.73 -11.42 11.62
C PHE A 36 10.07 -11.11 10.16
N PHE A 37 11.08 -10.26 9.92
CA PHE A 37 11.45 -9.87 8.56
C PHE A 37 11.91 -11.10 7.76
N SER A 38 12.69 -11.99 8.37
CA SER A 38 13.11 -13.26 7.75
C SER A 38 11.91 -14.15 7.38
N THR A 39 10.93 -14.29 8.28
CA THR A 39 9.74 -15.12 8.05
C THR A 39 8.91 -14.56 6.89
N PHE A 40 8.62 -13.26 6.89
CA PHE A 40 7.63 -12.68 5.97
C PHE A 40 8.22 -12.21 4.64
N ALA A 41 9.52 -11.96 4.57
CA ALA A 41 10.23 -11.78 3.30
C ALA A 41 10.13 -13.04 2.43
N HIS A 42 10.26 -14.22 3.04
CA HIS A 42 10.22 -15.51 2.33
C HIS A 42 8.87 -16.22 2.39
N PHE A 43 7.84 -15.59 2.95
CA PHE A 43 6.52 -16.21 3.05
C PHE A 43 5.89 -16.29 1.65
N ASN A 44 5.37 -17.47 1.28
CA ASN A 44 4.75 -17.66 -0.02
C ASN A 44 3.33 -17.06 -0.06
N TRP A 45 3.25 -15.73 -0.14
CA TRP A 45 2.00 -14.97 -0.17
C TRP A 45 1.06 -15.37 -1.32
N SER A 46 1.60 -15.91 -2.42
CA SER A 46 0.81 -16.37 -3.58
C SER A 46 0.02 -17.65 -3.30
N ALA A 47 0.57 -18.56 -2.49
CA ALA A 47 -0.02 -19.87 -2.25
C ALA A 47 -0.64 -19.99 -0.85
N ASP A 48 -0.09 -19.28 0.13
CA ASP A 48 -0.42 -19.44 1.54
C ASP A 48 -1.26 -18.28 2.10
N ALA A 49 -1.82 -18.52 3.28
CA ALA A 49 -2.51 -17.51 4.07
C ALA A 49 -1.96 -17.53 5.49
N LEU A 50 -1.63 -16.35 6.02
CA LEU A 50 -1.24 -16.20 7.41
C LEU A 50 -2.46 -16.39 8.29
N ARG A 51 -2.51 -17.51 9.02
CA ARG A 51 -3.60 -17.84 9.95
C ARG A 51 -3.10 -17.59 11.38
N LEU A 52 -3.73 -16.64 12.06
CA LEU A 52 -3.36 -16.25 13.43
C LEU A 52 -4.19 -16.94 14.51
N TYR A 53 -4.86 -18.05 14.17
CA TYR A 53 -5.64 -18.87 15.11
C TYR A 53 -5.00 -20.26 15.30
N PRO A 54 -5.25 -20.93 16.44
CA PRO A 54 -4.66 -22.24 16.72
C PRO A 54 -5.00 -23.28 15.65
N LYS A 55 -4.01 -24.09 15.22
CA LYS A 55 -4.20 -25.16 14.21
C LYS A 55 -5.28 -26.18 14.59
N SER A 56 -5.56 -26.35 15.88
CA SER A 56 -6.61 -27.22 16.41
C SER A 56 -8.02 -26.71 16.11
N TYR A 57 -8.16 -25.40 15.86
CA TYR A 57 -9.42 -24.80 15.50
C TYR A 57 -9.66 -24.99 14.00
N LYS A 58 -10.54 -25.95 13.66
CA LYS A 58 -11.14 -26.06 12.32
C LYS A 58 -12.41 -25.21 12.33
N PRO A 59 -12.42 -23.99 11.75
CA PRO A 59 -13.65 -23.20 11.75
C PRO A 59 -14.70 -24.00 10.98
N LYS A 60 -15.82 -24.34 11.63
CA LYS A 60 -16.94 -25.03 10.97
C LYS A 60 -17.45 -24.24 9.74
N THR A 61 -17.18 -22.94 9.70
CA THR A 61 -17.49 -22.01 8.62
C THR A 61 -16.42 -21.89 7.53
N LEU A 62 -15.22 -22.47 7.68
CA LEU A 62 -14.20 -22.45 6.62
C LEU A 62 -14.48 -23.48 5.51
N VAL A 63 -15.42 -24.38 5.74
CA VAL A 63 -15.82 -25.47 4.82
C VAL A 63 -16.73 -24.96 3.69
N GLY A 64 -17.11 -23.67 3.69
CA GLY A 64 -18.01 -23.09 2.68
C GLY A 64 -17.46 -21.82 2.03
N ARG A 65 -16.66 -21.96 0.98
CA ARG A 65 -16.67 -21.15 -0.27
C ARG A 65 -16.93 -19.63 -0.22
N SER A 66 -16.61 -18.90 0.86
CA SER A 66 -16.66 -17.44 0.81
C SER A 66 -15.49 -16.95 -0.06
N LEU A 67 -15.79 -16.62 -1.31
CA LEU A 67 -14.85 -15.99 -2.26
C LEU A 67 -14.05 -14.84 -1.60
N ALA A 68 -14.66 -14.15 -0.62
CA ALA A 68 -14.03 -13.06 0.13
C ALA A 68 -12.78 -13.47 0.94
N HIS A 69 -12.67 -14.74 1.37
CA HIS A 69 -11.49 -15.23 2.10
C HIS A 69 -10.30 -15.49 1.18
N ASN A 70 -10.56 -15.73 -0.10
CA ASN A 70 -9.53 -15.95 -1.13
C ASN A 70 -9.15 -14.67 -1.89
N ARG A 71 -9.79 -13.52 -1.59
CA ARG A 71 -9.47 -12.24 -2.22
C ARG A 71 -8.15 -11.68 -1.70
N GLY A 72 -7.49 -10.89 -2.55
CA GLY A 72 -6.28 -10.16 -2.19
C GLY A 72 -5.03 -11.02 -2.22
N SER A 73 -3.91 -10.37 -2.53
CA SER A 73 -2.61 -10.99 -2.79
C SER A 73 -1.79 -11.26 -1.53
N MET A 74 -2.22 -10.75 -0.36
CA MET A 74 -1.60 -11.04 0.94
C MET A 74 -2.67 -11.44 1.95
N ARG A 75 -2.98 -12.74 2.03
CA ARG A 75 -4.06 -13.24 2.87
C ARG A 75 -3.62 -13.32 4.33
N ILE A 76 -4.25 -12.51 5.18
CA ILE A 76 -4.01 -12.47 6.63
C ILE A 76 -5.34 -12.64 7.33
N ILE A 77 -5.52 -13.79 7.98
CA ILE A 77 -6.78 -14.16 8.60
C ILE A 77 -6.76 -13.75 10.07
N SER A 78 -7.79 -13.01 10.49
CA SER A 78 -7.93 -12.55 11.88
C SER A 78 -7.89 -13.74 12.87
N PRO A 79 -7.38 -13.52 14.09
CA PRO A 79 -7.27 -14.57 15.11
C PRO A 79 -8.63 -14.93 15.75
N SER A 80 -9.63 -14.05 15.62
CA SER A 80 -10.96 -14.18 16.21
C SER A 80 -12.06 -14.24 15.15
N ALA A 81 -13.17 -14.88 15.50
CA ALA A 81 -14.37 -14.91 14.69
C ALA A 81 -15.01 -13.50 14.59
N PRO A 82 -15.58 -13.13 13.43
CA PRO A 82 -15.55 -13.86 12.16
C PRO A 82 -14.16 -13.77 11.52
N PHE A 83 -13.53 -14.92 11.22
CA PHE A 83 -12.13 -15.08 10.78
C PHE A 83 -11.88 -14.45 9.40
N ASN A 84 -11.87 -13.13 9.35
CA ASN A 84 -11.87 -12.34 8.14
C ASN A 84 -10.46 -12.18 7.58
N ASN A 85 -10.37 -12.13 6.25
CA ASN A 85 -9.14 -11.71 5.59
C ASN A 85 -8.98 -10.18 5.67
N THR A 86 -7.99 -9.73 6.44
CA THR A 86 -7.68 -8.30 6.63
C THR A 86 -6.84 -7.72 5.49
N GLY A 87 -6.14 -8.56 4.72
CA GLY A 87 -5.38 -8.17 3.53
C GLY A 87 -6.15 -8.30 2.21
N ARG A 88 -7.49 -8.33 2.27
CA ARG A 88 -8.38 -8.57 1.12
C ARG A 88 -8.29 -7.52 0.00
N SER A 89 -7.77 -6.33 0.29
CA SER A 89 -7.62 -5.23 -0.66
C SER A 89 -6.22 -5.14 -1.28
N THR A 90 -5.29 -6.00 -0.86
CA THR A 90 -3.93 -6.00 -1.38
C THR A 90 -3.92 -6.58 -2.79
N ILE A 91 -3.36 -5.86 -3.75
CA ILE A 91 -3.16 -6.31 -5.12
C ILE A 91 -1.74 -6.89 -5.30
N ASN A 92 -1.43 -7.50 -6.44
CA ASN A 92 -0.14 -8.17 -6.64
C ASN A 92 1.01 -7.17 -6.55
N SER A 93 0.90 -6.01 -7.19
CA SER A 93 1.96 -5.01 -7.17
C SER A 93 2.19 -4.46 -5.76
N THR A 94 1.14 -4.31 -4.94
CA THR A 94 1.30 -3.94 -3.53
C THR A 94 1.96 -5.06 -2.72
N ARG A 95 1.61 -6.33 -2.95
CA ARG A 95 2.30 -7.48 -2.34
C ARG A 95 3.78 -7.46 -2.67
N ASP A 96 4.11 -7.26 -3.94
CA ASP A 96 5.48 -7.31 -4.43
C ASP A 96 6.30 -6.18 -3.80
N LEU A 97 5.77 -4.95 -3.76
CA LEU A 97 6.40 -3.81 -3.05
C LEU A 97 6.60 -4.09 -1.55
N ILE A 98 5.62 -4.69 -0.87
CA ILE A 98 5.76 -5.05 0.55
C ILE A 98 6.85 -6.11 0.72
N SER A 99 6.90 -7.11 -0.18
CA SER A 99 7.88 -8.20 -0.12
C SER A 99 9.30 -7.67 -0.36
N GLU A 100 9.50 -6.82 -1.38
CA GLU A 100 10.76 -6.12 -1.64
C GLU A 100 11.21 -5.29 -0.42
N GLY A 101 10.28 -4.59 0.24
CA GLY A 101 10.56 -3.84 1.47
C GLY A 101 10.98 -4.73 2.64
N LEU A 102 10.32 -5.87 2.85
CA LEU A 102 10.68 -6.84 3.88
C LEU A 102 12.07 -7.44 3.64
N GLU A 103 12.38 -7.80 2.39
CA GLU A 103 13.69 -8.29 1.98
C GLU A 103 14.79 -7.25 2.20
N ARG A 104 14.52 -5.98 1.84
CA ARG A 104 15.48 -4.89 2.05
C ARG A 104 15.83 -4.71 3.52
N VAL A 105 14.83 -4.75 4.40
CA VAL A 105 15.08 -4.66 5.86
C VAL A 105 15.85 -5.87 6.35
N LEU A 106 15.52 -7.07 5.90
CA LEU A 106 16.25 -8.28 6.28
C LEU A 106 17.73 -8.21 5.90
N GLN A 107 18.04 -7.69 4.71
CA GLN A 107 19.42 -7.45 4.27
C GLN A 107 20.12 -6.46 5.21
N LEU A 108 19.49 -5.31 5.52
CA LEU A 108 20.05 -4.31 6.44
C LEU A 108 20.30 -4.88 7.85
N LEU A 109 19.37 -5.67 8.38
CA LEU A 109 19.51 -6.36 9.66
C LEU A 109 20.65 -7.40 9.64
N THR A 110 20.84 -8.10 8.52
CA THR A 110 21.95 -9.05 8.37
C THR A 110 23.29 -8.32 8.37
N THR A 111 23.39 -7.19 7.66
CA THR A 111 24.60 -6.35 7.64
C THR A 111 24.93 -5.82 9.04
N ILE A 112 23.93 -5.38 9.83
CA ILE A 112 24.12 -4.91 11.21
C ILE A 112 24.85 -5.95 12.09
N ASN A 113 24.60 -7.24 11.86
CA ASN A 113 25.23 -8.31 12.63
C ASN A 113 26.70 -8.57 12.23
N THR A 114 27.17 -8.03 11.11
CA THR A 114 28.50 -8.30 10.54
C THR A 114 29.45 -7.10 10.50
N ILE A 115 29.02 -5.92 10.98
CA ILE A 115 29.74 -4.64 10.79
C ILE A 115 30.09 -3.91 12.10
N THR A 116 30.92 -2.87 11.98
CA THR A 116 31.38 -2.00 13.08
C THR A 116 30.23 -1.15 13.65
N SER A 117 30.42 -0.56 14.85
CA SER A 117 29.39 0.19 15.57
C SER A 117 28.80 1.38 14.79
N GLU A 118 29.59 2.07 13.96
CA GLU A 118 29.13 3.22 13.18
C GLU A 118 28.24 2.80 12.00
N ASP A 119 28.62 1.73 11.29
CA ASP A 119 27.82 1.19 10.20
C ASP A 119 26.48 0.62 10.70
N LYS A 120 26.44 0.09 11.92
CA LYS A 120 25.20 -0.38 12.55
C LYS A 120 24.19 0.75 12.72
N TRP A 121 24.66 1.93 13.16
CA TRP A 121 23.81 3.10 13.32
C TRP A 121 23.25 3.57 11.96
N ASN A 122 24.09 3.60 10.93
CA ASN A 122 23.67 3.96 9.58
C ASN A 122 22.64 2.99 9.00
N ALA A 123 22.82 1.69 9.20
CA ALA A 123 21.85 0.68 8.76
C ALA A 123 20.52 0.78 9.54
N LEU A 124 20.56 1.03 10.86
CA LEU A 124 19.34 1.29 11.66
C LEU A 124 18.60 2.53 11.18
N LYS A 125 19.33 3.62 10.87
CA LYS A 125 18.76 4.83 10.29
C LYS A 125 18.06 4.53 8.96
N GLN A 126 18.70 3.76 8.08
CA GLN A 126 18.08 3.33 6.82
C GLN A 126 16.82 2.46 7.01
N ILE A 127 16.75 1.64 8.06
CA ILE A 127 15.55 0.86 8.39
C ILE A 127 14.41 1.79 8.86
N LEU A 128 14.72 2.80 9.68
CA LEU A 128 13.73 3.76 10.16
C LEU A 128 13.26 4.72 9.07
N GLU A 129 14.15 5.04 8.13
CA GLU A 129 13.93 5.98 7.03
C GLU A 129 13.74 5.27 5.69
N LEU A 130 13.21 4.03 5.68
CA LEU A 130 12.98 3.26 4.44
C LEU A 130 12.31 4.15 3.39
N SER A 131 13.10 4.61 2.43
CA SER A 131 12.63 5.53 1.42
C SER A 131 11.74 4.75 0.47
N HIS A 132 10.43 4.96 0.59
CA HIS A 132 9.52 4.53 -0.47
C HIS A 132 9.56 5.59 -1.57
N GLU A 133 10.48 5.42 -2.52
CA GLU A 133 10.54 6.29 -3.69
C GLU A 133 9.32 6.03 -4.57
N PHE A 134 8.43 7.02 -4.62
CA PHE A 134 7.40 7.12 -5.63
C PHE A 134 7.71 8.30 -6.56
N PRO A 135 7.74 8.10 -7.88
CA PRO A 135 7.76 6.82 -8.58
C PRO A 135 9.11 6.11 -8.42
N SER A 136 9.09 4.78 -8.36
CA SER A 136 10.31 3.97 -8.44
C SER A 136 10.92 4.03 -9.85
N GLU A 137 12.18 3.62 -9.98
CA GLU A 137 12.90 3.59 -11.28
C GLU A 137 12.22 2.71 -12.34
N LYS A 138 11.42 1.72 -11.92
CA LYS A 138 10.67 0.83 -12.82
C LYS A 138 9.49 1.53 -13.48
N VAL A 139 8.97 2.60 -12.89
CA VAL A 139 7.80 3.34 -13.39
C VAL A 139 8.25 4.25 -14.54
N LYS A 140 7.49 4.24 -15.64
CA LYS A 140 7.77 5.05 -16.84
C LYS A 140 6.70 6.09 -17.12
N SER A 141 5.48 5.85 -16.66
CA SER A 141 4.36 6.78 -16.80
C SER A 141 3.56 6.91 -15.50
N ILE A 142 2.85 8.01 -15.36
CA ILE A 142 1.98 8.30 -14.23
C ILE A 142 0.60 8.70 -14.74
N LEU A 143 -0.43 7.98 -14.30
CA LEU A 143 -1.80 8.47 -14.32
C LEU A 143 -1.98 9.41 -13.12
N ARG A 144 -2.20 10.68 -13.41
CA ARG A 144 -2.55 11.71 -12.44
C ARG A 144 -4.06 11.87 -12.43
N LEU A 145 -4.66 11.65 -11.28
CA LEU A 145 -6.06 11.99 -11.01
C LEU A 145 -6.08 13.32 -10.25
N THR A 146 -6.82 14.28 -10.76
CA THR A 146 -7.04 15.57 -10.11
C THR A 146 -8.50 15.67 -9.68
N LEU A 147 -8.69 15.81 -8.38
CA LEU A 147 -9.97 16.02 -7.72
C LEU A 147 -10.08 17.51 -7.40
N SER A 148 -11.19 18.14 -7.74
CA SER A 148 -11.43 19.54 -7.38
C SER A 148 -12.84 19.72 -6.83
N SER A 149 -13.00 20.67 -5.92
CA SER A 149 -14.28 21.05 -5.31
C SER A 149 -14.33 22.56 -5.03
N GLU A 150 -15.42 23.06 -4.47
CA GLU A 150 -15.52 24.47 -4.04
C GLU A 150 -14.89 24.69 -2.65
N ASN A 151 -14.94 23.68 -1.79
CA ASN A 151 -14.42 23.75 -0.42
C ASN A 151 -13.77 22.43 0.02
N GLY A 152 -13.03 22.48 1.14
CA GLY A 152 -12.28 21.33 1.64
C GLY A 152 -13.14 20.15 2.12
N GLN A 153 -14.35 20.41 2.65
CA GLN A 153 -15.24 19.35 3.08
C GLN A 153 -15.72 18.51 1.89
N GLU A 154 -16.16 19.17 0.82
CA GLU A 154 -16.48 18.49 -0.44
C GLU A 154 -15.29 17.73 -0.99
N LEU A 155 -14.08 18.30 -0.92
CA LEU A 155 -12.88 17.62 -1.40
C LEU A 155 -12.62 16.32 -0.61
N ASP A 156 -12.76 16.35 0.71
CA ASP A 156 -12.54 15.18 1.55
C ASP A 156 -13.58 14.08 1.29
N GLU A 157 -14.85 14.44 1.06
CA GLU A 157 -15.88 13.51 0.60
C GLU A 157 -15.52 12.91 -0.78
N TRP A 158 -15.04 13.73 -1.70
CA TRP A 158 -14.62 13.32 -3.05
C TRP A 158 -13.41 12.37 -3.02
N ILE A 159 -12.46 12.66 -2.15
CA ILE A 159 -11.31 11.80 -1.85
C ILE A 159 -11.77 10.47 -1.26
N GLY A 160 -12.71 10.50 -0.31
CA GLY A 160 -13.30 9.30 0.29
C GLY A 160 -13.96 8.42 -0.76
N TRP A 161 -14.76 9.01 -1.65
CA TRP A 161 -15.38 8.31 -2.76
C TRP A 161 -14.33 7.68 -3.68
N THR A 162 -13.31 8.44 -4.07
CA THR A 162 -12.19 7.97 -4.91
C THR A 162 -11.52 6.73 -4.29
N LYS A 163 -11.13 6.82 -3.01
CA LYS A 163 -10.47 5.71 -2.29
C LYS A 163 -11.34 4.45 -2.25
N SER A 164 -12.66 4.59 -2.12
CA SER A 164 -13.60 3.47 -2.06
C SER A 164 -13.74 2.70 -3.39
N ARG A 165 -13.36 3.31 -4.52
CA ARG A 165 -13.44 2.72 -5.86
C ARG A 165 -12.08 2.38 -6.45
N LEU A 166 -11.04 3.05 -5.97
CA LEU A 166 -9.67 2.89 -6.46
C LEU A 166 -9.21 1.44 -6.39
N GLY A 167 -9.50 0.72 -5.30
CA GLY A 167 -9.11 -0.69 -5.17
C GLY A 167 -9.66 -1.58 -6.29
N HIS A 168 -10.86 -1.30 -6.82
CA HIS A 168 -11.41 -2.04 -7.97
C HIS A 168 -10.67 -1.71 -9.25
N PHE A 169 -10.45 -0.42 -9.51
CA PHE A 169 -9.71 0.03 -10.69
C PHE A 169 -8.28 -0.52 -10.73
N LEU A 170 -7.58 -0.56 -9.59
CA LEU A 170 -6.24 -1.12 -9.51
C LEU A 170 -6.23 -2.63 -9.78
N ASN A 171 -7.22 -3.37 -9.27
CA ASN A 171 -7.37 -4.80 -9.59
C ASN A 171 -7.64 -5.00 -11.09
N ASP A 172 -8.55 -4.22 -11.70
CA ASP A 172 -8.83 -4.30 -13.14
C ASP A 172 -7.57 -4.00 -13.98
N CYS A 173 -6.70 -3.08 -13.52
CA CYS A 173 -5.43 -2.81 -14.17
C CYS A 173 -4.48 -4.02 -14.14
N GLU A 174 -4.41 -4.76 -13.04
CA GLU A 174 -3.55 -5.95 -12.95
C GLU A 174 -4.15 -7.15 -13.67
N GLU A 175 -5.41 -7.48 -13.40
CA GLU A 175 -6.05 -8.72 -13.82
C GLU A 175 -6.45 -8.67 -15.30
N GLU A 176 -7.08 -7.58 -15.73
CA GLU A 176 -7.61 -7.46 -17.10
C GLU A 176 -6.59 -6.84 -18.05
N CYS A 177 -5.85 -5.83 -17.58
CA CYS A 177 -4.91 -5.06 -18.41
C CYS A 177 -3.47 -5.59 -18.36
N HIS A 178 -3.16 -6.50 -17.42
CA HIS A 178 -1.82 -7.04 -17.18
C HIS A 178 -0.76 -5.97 -16.94
N LEU A 179 -1.12 -4.95 -16.16
CA LEU A 179 -0.24 -3.83 -15.82
C LEU A 179 0.30 -3.97 -14.40
N SER A 180 1.61 -3.75 -14.24
CA SER A 180 2.21 -3.52 -12.93
C SER A 180 2.07 -2.07 -12.51
N ILE A 181 1.66 -1.85 -11.26
CA ILE A 181 1.26 -0.54 -10.75
C ILE A 181 1.96 -0.17 -9.46
N GLN A 182 2.26 1.11 -9.28
CA GLN A 182 2.72 1.67 -8.01
C GLN A 182 1.81 2.83 -7.64
N THR A 183 1.39 2.92 -6.39
CA THR A 183 0.51 4.00 -5.94
C THR A 183 1.27 5.00 -5.07
N GLN A 184 0.92 6.27 -5.17
CA GLN A 184 1.33 7.26 -4.18
C GLN A 184 0.60 6.99 -2.85
N ASN A 185 1.32 7.13 -1.73
CA ASN A 185 0.78 6.85 -0.39
C ASN A 185 -0.16 7.94 0.14
N SER A 186 -0.04 9.17 -0.38
CA SER A 186 -0.78 10.34 0.08
C SER A 186 -1.39 11.11 -1.08
N ILE A 187 -2.44 11.87 -0.77
CA ILE A 187 -3.01 12.85 -1.69
C ILE A 187 -2.28 14.17 -1.47
N GLU A 188 -1.84 14.78 -2.56
CA GLU A 188 -1.23 16.11 -2.52
C GLU A 188 -2.32 17.16 -2.65
N TYR A 189 -2.46 18.02 -1.64
CA TYR A 189 -3.43 19.12 -1.66
C TYR A 189 -2.83 20.37 -2.30
N ARG A 190 -3.63 21.09 -3.07
CA ARG A 190 -3.28 22.40 -3.66
C ARG A 190 -4.45 23.38 -3.53
N SER A 191 -4.19 24.63 -3.91
CA SER A 191 -5.22 25.69 -4.02
C SER A 191 -6.04 25.87 -2.74
N ASN A 192 -5.39 25.99 -1.58
CA ASN A 192 -6.04 26.09 -0.27
C ASN A 192 -6.97 24.90 0.05
N ASN A 193 -6.55 23.68 -0.30
CA ASN A 193 -7.28 22.42 -0.04
C ASN A 193 -8.62 22.29 -0.77
N ILE A 194 -8.76 22.90 -1.95
CA ILE A 194 -9.91 22.67 -2.85
C ILE A 194 -9.53 21.80 -4.06
N GLU A 195 -8.24 21.47 -4.20
CA GLU A 195 -7.75 20.52 -5.19
C GLU A 195 -6.88 19.44 -4.54
N GLY A 196 -7.07 18.18 -4.95
CA GLY A 196 -6.31 17.02 -4.50
C GLY A 196 -5.76 16.23 -5.68
N PHE A 197 -4.50 15.81 -5.59
CA PHE A 197 -3.81 15.05 -6.64
C PHE A 197 -3.46 13.65 -6.13
N TYR A 198 -3.79 12.64 -6.92
CA TYR A 198 -3.42 11.26 -6.67
C TYR A 198 -2.72 10.68 -7.89
N ALA A 199 -1.54 10.07 -7.67
CA ALA A 199 -0.72 9.53 -8.74
C ALA A 199 -0.65 8.00 -8.67
N ILE A 200 -0.77 7.37 -9.84
CA ILE A 200 -0.61 5.93 -10.05
C ILE A 200 0.45 5.75 -11.12
N GLY A 201 1.57 5.14 -10.77
CA GLY A 201 2.67 4.83 -11.66
C GLY A 201 2.47 3.50 -12.39
N PHE A 202 2.87 3.44 -13.65
CA PHE A 202 2.87 2.25 -14.48
C PHE A 202 4.25 2.01 -15.10
N GLN A 203 4.60 0.75 -15.34
CA GLN A 203 5.88 0.37 -15.99
C GLN A 203 5.89 0.58 -17.51
N LEU A 204 4.74 0.88 -18.11
CA LEU A 204 4.64 1.27 -19.52
C LEU A 204 4.94 2.76 -19.69
N ASP A 205 5.56 3.13 -20.81
CA ASP A 205 5.68 4.54 -21.18
C ASP A 205 4.30 5.15 -21.52
N PRO A 206 4.16 6.49 -21.51
CA PRO A 206 2.87 7.15 -21.73
C PRO A 206 2.20 6.78 -23.06
N GLN A 207 2.97 6.59 -24.14
CA GLN A 207 2.38 6.27 -25.44
C GLN A 207 1.82 4.85 -25.47
N SER A 208 2.56 3.89 -24.92
CA SER A 208 2.13 2.50 -24.80
C SER A 208 0.91 2.36 -23.89
N LEU A 209 0.90 3.06 -22.74
CA LEU A 209 -0.26 3.08 -21.85
C LEU A 209 -1.47 3.72 -22.56
N ASN A 210 -1.25 4.84 -23.27
CA ASN A 210 -2.29 5.51 -24.04
C ASN A 210 -2.79 4.74 -25.28
N ARG A 211 -2.14 3.64 -25.67
CA ARG A 211 -2.61 2.72 -26.72
C ARG A 211 -3.25 1.45 -26.16
N ASN A 212 -3.15 1.21 -24.85
CA ASN A 212 -3.73 0.03 -24.22
C ASN A 212 -5.25 0.18 -24.09
N ARG A 213 -6.00 -0.37 -25.05
CA ARG A 213 -7.47 -0.28 -25.08
C ARG A 213 -8.13 -0.79 -23.79
N LYS A 214 -7.66 -1.89 -23.23
CA LYS A 214 -8.23 -2.46 -21.99
C LYS A 214 -8.08 -1.47 -20.83
N PHE A 215 -6.92 -0.84 -20.70
CA PHE A 215 -6.68 0.20 -19.70
C PHE A 215 -7.66 1.37 -19.85
N PHE A 216 -7.90 1.88 -21.06
CA PHE A 216 -8.90 2.94 -21.26
C PHE A 216 -10.31 2.51 -20.91
N ASP A 217 -10.70 1.30 -21.30
CA ASP A 217 -12.02 0.78 -20.99
C ASP A 217 -12.22 0.68 -19.46
N CYS A 218 -11.20 0.22 -18.73
CA CYS A 218 -11.20 0.19 -17.27
C CYS A 218 -11.19 1.60 -16.65
N LEU A 219 -10.37 2.51 -17.15
CA LEU A 219 -10.30 3.91 -16.69
C LEU A 219 -11.64 4.62 -16.91
N LYS A 220 -12.27 4.44 -18.07
CA LYS A 220 -13.59 5.00 -18.37
C LYS A 220 -14.66 4.44 -17.44
N LYS A 221 -14.66 3.12 -17.19
CA LYS A 221 -15.58 2.50 -16.22
C LYS A 221 -15.39 3.09 -14.82
N PHE A 222 -14.14 3.26 -14.38
CA PHE A 222 -13.79 3.88 -13.10
C PHE A 222 -14.28 5.33 -13.02
N LEU A 223 -13.97 6.17 -14.00
CA LEU A 223 -14.40 7.57 -14.04
C LEU A 223 -15.92 7.71 -14.08
N ASN A 224 -16.62 6.80 -14.76
CA ASN A 224 -18.09 6.79 -14.76
C ASN A 224 -18.69 6.53 -13.37
N GLN A 225 -17.98 5.87 -12.45
CA GLN A 225 -18.47 5.67 -11.07
C GLN A 225 -18.58 6.97 -10.29
N PHE A 226 -17.89 8.04 -10.70
CA PHE A 226 -17.98 9.35 -10.06
C PHE A 226 -19.32 10.01 -10.31
N ASN A 227 -20.00 9.67 -11.41
CA ASN A 227 -21.37 10.11 -11.66
C ASN A 227 -22.39 9.48 -10.69
N LEU A 228 -22.01 8.43 -9.97
CA LEU A 228 -22.86 7.69 -9.03
C LEU A 228 -22.60 8.09 -7.56
N CYS A 229 -21.82 9.13 -7.32
CA CYS A 229 -21.56 9.61 -5.96
C CYS A 229 -22.86 10.22 -5.37
N PRO A 230 -23.37 9.73 -4.21
CA PRO A 230 -24.67 10.13 -3.68
C PRO A 230 -24.81 11.64 -3.40
N ASN A 231 -23.72 12.28 -2.96
CA ASN A 231 -23.70 13.70 -2.58
C ASN A 231 -23.00 14.57 -3.63
N ARG A 232 -22.96 14.12 -4.89
CA ARG A 232 -22.24 14.87 -5.92
C ARG A 232 -22.88 16.23 -6.17
N THR A 233 -22.07 17.28 -6.06
CA THR A 233 -22.40 18.63 -6.50
C THR A 233 -21.69 18.96 -7.82
N ASP A 234 -22.13 20.03 -8.49
CA ASP A 234 -21.53 20.47 -9.77
C ASP A 234 -20.09 21.01 -9.62
N SER A 235 -19.71 21.41 -8.40
CA SER A 235 -18.36 21.84 -8.05
C SER A 235 -17.38 20.65 -8.01
N MET A 236 -17.86 19.44 -7.71
CA MET A 236 -17.04 18.23 -7.59
C MET A 236 -16.66 17.68 -8.98
N LYS A 237 -15.40 17.87 -9.35
CA LYS A 237 -14.88 17.44 -10.65
C LYS A 237 -13.71 16.48 -10.47
N ILE A 238 -13.57 15.59 -11.45
CA ILE A 238 -12.40 14.73 -11.61
C ILE A 238 -11.86 14.93 -13.02
N SER A 239 -10.57 15.14 -13.12
CA SER A 239 -9.83 15.07 -14.38
C SER A 239 -8.71 14.06 -14.25
N GLN A 240 -8.22 13.61 -15.41
CA GLN A 240 -7.17 12.62 -15.50
C GLN A 240 -6.17 13.03 -16.58
N ASP A 241 -4.91 12.70 -16.37
CA ASP A 241 -3.86 12.92 -17.34
C ASP A 241 -2.77 11.83 -17.21
N VAL A 242 -2.18 11.43 -18.34
CA VAL A 242 -1.11 10.43 -18.38
C VAL A 242 0.17 11.14 -18.80
N ILE A 243 1.11 11.27 -17.87
CA ILE A 243 2.36 12.00 -18.06
C ILE A 243 3.58 11.08 -17.91
N SER A 244 4.72 11.50 -18.46
CA SER A 244 5.98 10.80 -18.22
C SER A 244 6.47 11.03 -16.78
N VAL A 245 7.28 10.12 -16.26
CA VAL A 245 7.97 10.34 -14.96
C VAL A 245 8.88 11.57 -15.02
N HIS A 246 9.47 11.86 -16.18
CA HIS A 246 10.31 13.04 -16.36
C HIS A 246 9.50 14.33 -16.15
N ASP A 247 8.35 14.46 -16.82
CA ASP A 247 7.48 15.64 -16.70
C ASP A 247 6.94 15.79 -15.27
N TRP A 248 6.56 14.67 -14.63
CA TRP A 248 6.14 14.67 -13.24
C TRP A 248 7.23 15.17 -12.29
N LYS A 249 8.50 14.77 -12.49
CA LYS A 249 9.64 15.25 -11.69
C LYS A 249 9.88 16.74 -11.95
N LEU A 250 9.85 17.18 -13.21
CA LEU A 250 10.03 18.58 -13.59
C LEU A 250 9.02 19.49 -12.89
N GLU A 251 7.72 19.17 -12.94
CA GLU A 251 6.65 19.96 -12.30
C GLU A 251 6.87 20.14 -10.78
N ARG A 252 7.48 19.17 -10.10
CA ARG A 252 7.71 19.21 -8.65
C ARG A 252 8.99 19.95 -8.27
N THR A 253 9.95 20.02 -9.17
CA THR A 253 11.23 20.73 -8.96
C THR A 253 11.15 22.21 -9.33
N GLN A 254 10.16 22.62 -10.13
CA GLN A 254 9.97 24.03 -10.47
C GLN A 254 9.41 24.81 -9.27
N PRO A 255 9.97 26.01 -8.95
CA PRO A 255 9.39 26.88 -7.94
C PRO A 255 7.98 27.27 -8.38
N LYS A 256 6.99 26.98 -7.53
CA LYS A 256 5.58 27.30 -7.80
C LYS A 256 5.46 28.81 -8.07
N PRO A 257 4.84 29.25 -9.18
CA PRO A 257 4.63 30.67 -9.40
C PRO A 257 3.82 31.24 -8.24
N GLN A 258 4.43 32.12 -7.46
CA GLN A 258 3.71 32.95 -6.52
C GLN A 258 2.73 33.78 -7.35
N ARG A 259 1.43 33.46 -7.24
CA ARG A 259 0.40 34.35 -7.79
C ARG A 259 0.58 35.69 -7.08
N LEU A 260 1.12 36.67 -7.81
CA LEU A 260 1.03 38.08 -7.44
C LEU A 260 -0.45 38.36 -7.17
N ARG A 261 -0.77 38.66 -5.91
CA ARG A 261 -2.10 39.17 -5.53
C ARG A 261 -2.34 40.42 -6.38
N LYS A 262 -3.34 40.36 -7.27
CA LYS A 262 -3.95 41.56 -7.85
C LYS A 262 -5.07 42.00 -6.92
#